data_AF-A0A3D1A657-F1
#
_entry.id   AF-A0A3D1A657-F1
#
_cell.length_a   1.000
_cell.length_b   1.000
_cell.length_c   1.000
_cell.angle_alpha   90.00
_cell.angle_beta   90.00
_cell.angle_gamma   90.00
#
_symmetry.space_group_name_H-M   'P 1'
#
loop_
_entity.id
_entity.type
_entity.pdbx_description
1 polymer ?
#
loop_
_entity_poly.entity_id
_entity_poly.type
_entity_poly.pdbx_seq_one_letter_code
_entity_poly.pdbx_strand_id
1 'polypeptide(L)'
;MNLSGALLKLSAWRIQLPLLGLGGFLYVSHSLNSGFTREAVRLGLANWAFAQLLYLADAYAAPDEDSFNDTALPEAGVPVPLLAAGLIATAAYIFSFEGQWVFPVFGGLLIGLYSAPALGKFRLKNYAVPKVLINSALFTAAVVLSPAVQRYGLSAAVLGSAAVSGLVIFAAALGLTILLDVRDAAGDAAAGIRTLPVILGELPCAAAVALAAAGGAALAFKGGHSLGALFSLAVGAFAAFSPGKGRAYFEGWLAALNLLLLGSLALKAVR
;
A
#
# COMPACT_ATOMS: atom_id res chain seq x y z
N MET A 1 4.46 1.81 -29.13
CA MET A 1 5.04 1.21 -27.90
C MET A 1 4.02 0.20 -27.38
N ASN A 2 4.40 -1.06 -27.14
CA ASN A 2 3.44 -2.09 -26.73
C ASN A 2 3.00 -1.84 -25.28
N LEU A 3 1.73 -1.49 -25.07
CA LEU A 3 1.18 -1.11 -23.76
C LEU A 3 1.38 -2.24 -22.72
N SER A 4 1.32 -3.49 -23.15
CA SER A 4 1.55 -4.66 -22.28
C SER A 4 2.98 -4.71 -21.75
N GLY A 5 3.98 -4.36 -22.56
CA GLY A 5 5.39 -4.37 -22.17
C GLY A 5 5.76 -3.26 -21.18
N ALA A 6 5.11 -2.08 -21.28
CA ALA A 6 5.31 -0.99 -20.32
C ALA A 6 4.66 -1.32 -18.96
N LEU A 7 3.46 -1.90 -18.95
CA LEU A 7 2.79 -2.35 -17.73
C LEU A 7 3.54 -3.50 -17.04
N LEU A 8 4.10 -4.45 -17.80
CA LEU A 8 4.96 -5.50 -17.27
C LEU A 8 6.22 -4.93 -16.59
N LYS A 9 6.87 -3.93 -17.19
CA LYS A 9 8.01 -3.26 -16.56
C LYS A 9 7.59 -2.54 -15.28
N LEU A 10 6.51 -1.76 -15.30
CA LEU A 10 5.99 -1.09 -14.09
C LEU A 10 5.60 -2.08 -12.98
N SER A 11 5.08 -3.25 -13.36
CA SER A 11 4.76 -4.34 -12.43
C SER A 11 6.00 -4.95 -11.78
N ALA A 12 7.10 -5.07 -12.54
CA ALA A 12 8.39 -5.52 -12.01
C ALA A 12 8.95 -4.53 -10.97
N TRP A 13 8.62 -3.24 -11.11
CA TRP A 13 9.02 -2.20 -10.16
C TRP A 13 8.03 -1.99 -9.00
N ARG A 14 6.88 -2.68 -8.97
CA ARG A 14 5.87 -2.60 -7.88
C ARG A 14 5.44 -1.15 -7.54
N ILE A 15 5.44 -0.24 -8.52
CA ILE A 15 5.27 1.21 -8.30
C ILE A 15 3.83 1.62 -7.93
N GLN A 16 2.83 0.85 -8.37
CA GLN A 16 1.44 1.29 -8.32
C GLN A 16 0.91 1.48 -6.90
N LEU A 17 1.22 0.56 -5.97
CA LEU A 17 0.74 0.66 -4.59
C LEU A 17 1.42 1.79 -3.80
N PRO A 18 2.75 1.99 -3.87
CA PRO A 18 3.40 3.20 -3.36
C PRO A 18 2.79 4.49 -3.93
N LEU A 19 2.51 4.55 -5.25
CA LEU A 19 1.87 5.73 -5.85
C LEU A 19 0.47 5.98 -5.28
N LEU A 20 -0.29 4.94 -4.98
CA LEU A 20 -1.60 5.07 -4.35
C LEU A 20 -1.45 5.68 -2.95
N GLY A 21 -0.41 5.28 -2.21
CA GLY A 21 -0.05 5.89 -0.93
C GLY A 21 0.30 7.38 -1.05
N LEU A 22 1.08 7.77 -2.05
CA LEU A 22 1.40 9.18 -2.35
C LEU A 22 0.14 10.00 -2.66
N GLY A 23 -0.70 9.51 -3.57
CA GLY A 23 -1.95 10.18 -3.92
C GLY A 23 -2.88 10.31 -2.71
N GLY A 24 -2.93 9.28 -1.86
CA GLY A 24 -3.74 9.27 -0.65
C GLY A 24 -3.24 10.31 0.36
N PHE A 25 -1.93 10.33 0.59
CA PHE A 25 -1.27 11.34 1.44
C PHE A 25 -1.63 12.75 0.97
N LEU A 26 -1.44 13.07 -0.32
CA LEU A 26 -1.72 14.40 -0.85
C LEU A 26 -3.21 14.77 -0.73
N TYR A 27 -4.09 13.78 -0.92
CA TYR A 27 -5.53 13.99 -0.82
C TYR A 27 -5.92 14.34 0.62
N VAL A 28 -5.39 13.61 1.59
CA VAL A 28 -5.62 13.88 3.01
C VAL A 28 -4.98 15.21 3.42
N SER A 29 -3.73 15.50 3.05
CA SER A 29 -3.07 16.79 3.32
C SER A 29 -3.92 17.97 2.86
N HIS A 30 -4.44 17.92 1.62
CA HIS A 30 -5.32 18.97 1.10
C HIS A 30 -6.67 19.03 1.85
N SER A 31 -7.22 17.88 2.24
CA SER A 31 -8.45 17.79 3.05
C SER A 31 -8.31 18.41 4.44
N LEU A 32 -7.10 18.37 5.02
CA LEU A 32 -6.78 18.97 6.32
C LEU A 32 -6.45 20.47 6.20
N ASN A 33 -6.80 21.10 5.07
CA ASN A 33 -6.48 22.50 4.75
C ASN A 33 -4.98 22.82 4.79
N SER A 34 -4.12 21.82 4.55
CA SER A 34 -2.67 22.04 4.42
C SER A 34 -2.29 22.49 3.00
N GLY A 35 -3.23 22.40 2.05
CA GLY A 35 -3.01 22.65 0.62
C GLY A 35 -1.93 21.75 0.00
N PHE A 36 -1.57 22.03 -1.25
CA PHE A 36 -0.39 21.47 -1.91
C PHE A 36 0.87 22.28 -1.55
N THR A 37 1.15 22.42 -0.25
CA THR A 37 2.37 23.12 0.18
C THR A 37 3.61 22.36 -0.28
N ARG A 38 4.71 23.10 -0.49
CA ARG A 38 6.02 22.53 -0.82
C ARG A 38 6.43 21.46 0.19
N GLU A 39 6.08 21.65 1.46
CA GLU A 39 6.38 20.73 2.54
C GLU A 39 5.58 19.43 2.45
N ALA A 40 4.27 19.51 2.23
CA ALA A 40 3.42 18.33 2.00
C ALA A 40 3.91 17.51 0.80
N VAL A 41 4.21 18.16 -0.33
CA VAL A 41 4.72 17.45 -1.52
C VAL A 41 6.05 16.75 -1.23
N ARG A 42 6.98 17.42 -0.53
CA ARG A 42 8.28 16.83 -0.16
C ARG A 42 8.12 15.62 0.76
N LEU A 43 7.31 15.73 1.80
CA LEU A 43 7.07 14.64 2.74
C LEU A 43 6.35 13.47 2.06
N GLY A 44 5.33 13.75 1.23
CA GLY A 44 4.65 12.72 0.45
C GLY A 44 5.59 11.95 -0.47
N LEU A 45 6.46 12.66 -1.21
CA LEU A 45 7.47 12.03 -2.06
C LEU A 45 8.50 11.22 -1.27
N ALA A 46 8.88 11.69 -0.08
CA ALA A 46 9.77 10.95 0.81
C ALA A 46 9.11 9.65 1.32
N ASN A 47 7.84 9.70 1.72
CA ASN A 47 7.08 8.53 2.14
C ASN A 47 6.93 7.52 0.98
N TRP A 48 6.67 8.01 -0.24
CA TRP A 48 6.64 7.20 -1.45
C TRP A 48 7.97 6.50 -1.71
N ALA A 49 9.08 7.25 -1.70
CA ALA A 49 10.42 6.71 -1.92
C ALA A 49 10.77 5.68 -0.83
N PHE A 50 10.43 5.96 0.43
CA PHE A 50 10.67 5.03 1.52
C PHE A 50 9.88 3.74 1.33
N ALA A 51 8.57 3.80 1.05
CA ALA A 51 7.76 2.63 0.77
C ALA A 51 8.29 1.80 -0.41
N GLN A 52 8.71 2.47 -1.49
CA GLN A 52 9.32 1.82 -2.66
C GLN A 52 10.62 1.07 -2.28
N LEU A 53 11.47 1.70 -1.47
CA LEU A 53 12.70 1.07 -0.98
C LEU A 53 12.39 -0.08 -0.01
N LEU A 54 11.33 0.01 0.79
CA LEU A 54 10.89 -1.11 1.64
C LEU A 54 10.48 -2.33 0.79
N TYR A 55 9.73 -2.12 -0.29
CA TYR A 55 9.36 -3.18 -1.23
C TYR A 55 10.58 -3.82 -1.89
N LEU A 56 11.57 -3.02 -2.28
CA LEU A 56 12.82 -3.54 -2.82
C LEU A 56 13.57 -4.38 -1.79
N ALA A 57 13.68 -3.89 -0.54
CA ALA A 57 14.35 -4.62 0.53
C ALA A 57 13.64 -5.94 0.90
N ASP A 58 12.30 -5.96 0.87
CA ASP A 58 11.53 -7.20 1.03
C ASP A 58 11.86 -8.22 -0.07
N ALA A 59 11.93 -7.77 -1.33
CA ALA A 59 12.31 -8.64 -2.46
C ALA A 59 13.73 -9.21 -2.33
N TYR A 60 14.69 -8.41 -1.84
CA TYR A 60 16.06 -8.91 -1.55
C TYR A 60 16.09 -9.96 -0.45
N ALA A 61 15.18 -9.88 0.52
CA ALA A 61 15.13 -10.80 1.64
C ALA A 61 14.41 -12.12 1.31
N ALA A 62 13.76 -12.23 0.15
CA ALA A 62 12.89 -13.35 -0.20
C ALA A 62 13.00 -13.84 -1.67
N PRO A 63 14.21 -14.05 -2.21
CA PRO A 63 14.39 -14.36 -3.64
C PRO A 63 13.71 -15.66 -4.07
N ASP A 64 13.71 -16.69 -3.23
CA ASP A 64 13.11 -17.99 -3.55
C ASP A 64 11.59 -17.89 -3.67
N GLU A 65 10.95 -17.12 -2.79
CA GLU A 65 9.50 -16.92 -2.78
C GLU A 65 9.05 -16.07 -3.98
N ASP A 66 9.83 -15.03 -4.32
CA ASP A 66 9.56 -14.16 -5.46
C ASP A 66 9.76 -14.87 -6.82
N SER A 67 10.53 -15.96 -6.86
CA SER A 67 10.70 -16.76 -8.07
C SER A 67 9.41 -17.45 -8.52
N PHE A 68 8.48 -17.74 -7.61
CA PHE A 68 7.19 -18.36 -7.94
C PHE A 68 6.14 -17.36 -8.45
N ASN A 69 6.36 -16.06 -8.24
CA ASN A 69 5.39 -15.00 -8.51
C ASN A 69 5.75 -14.14 -9.73
N ASP A 70 6.78 -14.53 -10.49
CA ASP A 70 7.40 -13.74 -11.57
C ASP A 70 7.79 -12.32 -11.09
N THR A 71 8.24 -12.22 -9.83
CA THR A 71 8.62 -10.96 -9.18
C THR A 71 10.10 -10.87 -8.84
N ALA A 72 10.89 -11.83 -9.31
CA ALA A 72 12.33 -11.78 -9.16
C ALA A 72 12.86 -10.41 -9.61
N LEU A 73 13.72 -9.82 -8.79
CA LEU A 73 14.40 -8.58 -9.11
C LEU A 73 15.10 -8.71 -10.47
N PRO A 74 15.24 -7.62 -11.25
CA PRO A 74 16.02 -7.65 -12.48
C PRO A 74 17.41 -8.23 -12.22
N GLU A 75 17.96 -9.00 -13.17
CA GLU A 75 19.29 -9.65 -13.04
C GLU A 75 20.42 -8.66 -12.67
N ALA A 76 20.29 -7.39 -13.05
CA ALA A 76 21.20 -6.30 -12.68
C ALA A 76 20.76 -5.56 -11.40
N GLY A 77 20.35 -6.30 -10.37
CA GLY A 77 19.76 -5.75 -9.15
C GLY A 77 20.60 -4.63 -8.50
N VAL A 78 19.92 -3.71 -7.81
CA VAL A 78 20.53 -2.66 -6.98
C VAL A 78 21.48 -3.29 -5.93
N PRO A 79 22.75 -2.84 -5.81
CA PRO A 79 23.63 -3.36 -4.77
C PRO A 79 23.03 -3.15 -3.37
N VAL A 80 23.05 -4.18 -2.52
CA VAL A 80 22.51 -4.11 -1.14
C VAL A 80 23.01 -2.90 -0.35
N PRO A 81 24.31 -2.51 -0.42
CA PRO A 81 24.79 -1.29 0.26
C PRO A 81 24.10 -0.01 -0.25
N LEU A 82 23.78 0.07 -1.55
CA LEU A 82 23.10 1.22 -2.13
C LEU A 82 21.64 1.28 -1.70
N LEU A 83 20.96 0.12 -1.63
CA LEU A 83 19.60 0.03 -1.09
C LEU A 83 19.55 0.44 0.39
N ALA A 84 20.49 -0.05 1.20
CA ALA A 84 20.60 0.32 2.62
C ALA A 84 20.88 1.82 2.77
N ALA A 85 21.80 2.39 1.99
CA ALA A 85 22.08 3.82 1.98
C ALA A 85 20.84 4.64 1.58
N GLY A 86 20.08 4.21 0.57
CA GLY A 86 18.83 4.84 0.16
C GLY A 86 17.76 4.82 1.26
N LEU A 87 17.58 3.68 1.94
CA LEU A 87 16.67 3.55 3.08
C LEU A 87 17.06 4.48 4.22
N ILE A 88 18.35 4.49 4.61
CA ILE A 88 18.86 5.34 5.68
C ILE A 88 18.71 6.82 5.33
N ALA A 89 19.09 7.23 4.11
CA ALA A 89 18.98 8.61 3.67
C ALA A 89 17.53 9.09 3.64
N THR A 90 16.62 8.27 3.12
CA THR A 90 15.19 8.61 3.07
C THR A 90 14.57 8.65 4.47
N ALA A 91 14.91 7.70 5.35
CA ALA A 91 14.47 7.70 6.74
C ALA A 91 14.98 8.93 7.49
N ALA A 92 16.27 9.28 7.33
CA ALA A 92 16.86 10.48 7.93
C ALA A 92 16.18 11.77 7.44
N TYR A 93 15.83 11.83 6.15
CA TYR A 93 15.07 12.95 5.61
C TYR A 93 13.67 13.03 6.24
N ILE A 94 12.95 11.91 6.36
CA ILE A 94 11.63 11.87 7.04
C ILE A 94 11.77 12.26 8.52
N PHE A 95 12.82 11.83 9.21
CA PHE A 95 13.12 12.21 10.60
C PHE A 95 13.38 13.70 10.79
N SER A 96 13.77 14.42 9.74
CA SER A 96 13.94 15.88 9.81
C SER A 96 12.60 16.63 9.95
N PHE A 97 11.47 15.96 9.70
CA PHE A 97 10.13 16.50 9.95
C PHE A 97 9.65 16.09 11.34
N GLU A 98 9.18 17.07 12.12
CA GLU A 98 8.73 16.85 13.49
C GLU A 98 7.62 15.78 13.56
N GLY A 99 7.78 14.81 14.46
CA GLY A 99 6.80 13.74 14.69
C GLY A 99 6.71 12.67 13.58
N GLN A 100 7.37 12.83 12.44
CA GLN A 100 7.30 11.88 11.32
C GLN A 100 8.14 10.62 11.51
N TRP A 101 8.93 10.55 12.60
CA TRP A 101 9.76 9.40 12.92
C TRP A 101 8.99 8.08 13.09
N VAL A 102 7.69 8.17 13.40
CA VAL A 102 6.82 7.00 13.55
C VAL A 102 6.82 6.16 12.29
N PHE A 103 6.80 6.77 11.10
CA PHE A 103 6.70 6.04 9.84
C PHE A 103 7.97 5.24 9.51
N PRO A 104 9.20 5.80 9.55
CA PRO A 104 10.41 5.01 9.32
C PRO A 104 10.71 4.01 10.44
N VAL A 105 10.40 4.33 11.70
CA VAL A 105 10.57 3.36 12.80
C VAL A 105 9.64 2.17 12.59
N PHE A 106 8.37 2.41 12.29
CA PHE A 106 7.42 1.35 12.01
C PHE A 106 7.84 0.53 10.78
N GLY A 107 8.16 1.19 9.65
CA GLY A 107 8.64 0.50 8.44
C GLY A 107 9.91 -0.33 8.66
N GLY A 108 10.87 0.17 9.44
CA GLY A 108 12.09 -0.55 9.77
C GLY A 108 11.84 -1.78 10.65
N LEU A 109 11.02 -1.63 11.70
CA LEU A 109 10.58 -2.75 12.53
C LEU A 109 9.83 -3.79 11.70
N LEU A 110 9.01 -3.35 10.76
CA LEU A 110 8.31 -4.25 9.85
C LEU A 110 9.29 -5.04 9.01
N ILE A 111 10.23 -4.44 8.27
CA ILE A 111 11.23 -5.23 7.52
C ILE A 111 11.97 -6.22 8.42
N GLY A 112 12.37 -5.78 9.61
CA GLY A 112 13.10 -6.62 10.56
C GLY A 112 12.29 -7.82 11.07
N LEU A 113 10.98 -7.68 11.28
CA LEU A 113 10.13 -8.76 11.79
C LEU A 113 9.40 -9.55 10.69
N TYR A 114 9.16 -8.90 9.55
CA TYR A 114 8.37 -9.39 8.43
C TYR A 114 9.22 -10.15 7.42
N SER A 115 10.38 -9.61 7.03
CA SER A 115 11.19 -10.15 5.93
C SER A 115 12.48 -10.83 6.39
N ALA A 116 12.97 -10.55 7.60
CA ALA A 116 14.29 -11.01 8.03
C ALA A 116 14.45 -12.55 7.96
N PRO A 117 15.39 -13.07 7.12
CA PRO A 117 15.59 -14.51 6.95
C PRO A 117 15.97 -15.21 8.26
N ALA A 118 16.69 -14.52 9.14
CA ALA A 118 17.13 -15.04 10.45
C ALA A 118 15.96 -15.47 11.36
N LEU A 119 14.74 -14.97 11.13
CA LEU A 119 13.55 -15.37 11.89
C LEU A 119 12.92 -16.67 11.39
N GLY A 120 13.30 -17.16 10.22
CA GLY A 120 12.81 -18.43 9.65
C GLY A 120 11.28 -18.55 9.67
N LYS A 121 10.76 -19.53 10.43
CA LYS A 121 9.31 -19.75 10.57
C LYS A 121 8.57 -18.64 11.33
N PHE A 122 9.27 -17.86 12.15
CA PHE A 122 8.68 -16.81 12.99
C PHE A 122 8.49 -15.47 12.26
N ARG A 123 8.89 -15.37 10.98
CA ARG A 123 8.62 -14.18 10.16
C ARG A 123 7.13 -13.87 10.13
N LEU A 124 6.77 -12.61 10.30
CA LEU A 124 5.35 -12.18 10.30
C LEU A 124 4.65 -12.48 8.98
N LYS A 125 5.39 -12.50 7.86
CA LYS A 125 4.83 -12.83 6.55
C LYS A 125 4.32 -14.26 6.40
N ASN A 126 4.76 -15.18 7.27
CA ASN A 126 4.29 -16.57 7.26
C ASN A 126 2.88 -16.73 7.87
N TYR A 127 2.33 -15.68 8.47
CA TYR A 127 1.02 -15.70 9.12
C TYR A 127 0.02 -14.84 8.34
N ALA A 128 -1.04 -15.50 7.83
CA ALA A 128 -2.06 -14.88 6.98
C ALA A 128 -2.61 -13.55 7.52
N VAL A 129 -3.09 -13.54 8.77
CA VAL A 129 -3.78 -12.37 9.34
C VAL A 129 -2.81 -11.25 9.72
N PRO A 130 -1.73 -11.49 10.49
CA PRO A 130 -0.78 -10.45 10.85
C PRO A 130 -0.19 -9.71 9.65
N LYS A 131 0.19 -10.42 8.57
CA LYS A 131 0.69 -9.82 7.32
C LYS A 131 -0.26 -8.75 6.79
N VAL A 132 -1.53 -9.10 6.63
CA VAL A 132 -2.54 -8.22 6.02
C VAL A 132 -2.81 -7.00 6.90
N LEU A 133 -2.94 -7.20 8.22
CA LEU A 133 -3.18 -6.12 9.18
C LEU A 133 -2.01 -5.13 9.22
N ILE A 134 -0.79 -5.64 9.23
CA ILE A 134 0.44 -4.84 9.27
C ILE A 134 0.60 -3.98 8.03
N ASN A 135 0.46 -4.58 6.84
CA ASN A 135 0.60 -3.87 5.57
C ASN A 135 -0.46 -2.75 5.47
N SER A 136 -1.67 -3.05 5.94
CA SER A 136 -2.78 -2.10 5.94
C SER A 136 -2.58 -0.98 6.97
N ALA A 137 -2.00 -1.28 8.13
CA ALA A 137 -1.62 -0.29 9.13
C ALA A 137 -0.51 0.63 8.62
N LEU A 138 0.51 0.09 7.95
CA LEU A 138 1.59 0.88 7.35
C LEU A 138 1.06 1.82 6.26
N PHE A 139 0.20 1.30 5.38
CA PHE A 139 -0.44 2.10 4.33
C PHE A 139 -1.30 3.23 4.92
N THR A 140 -2.09 2.91 5.95
CA THR A 140 -2.93 3.90 6.65
C THR A 140 -2.08 4.93 7.38
N ALA A 141 -0.95 4.52 7.97
CA ALA A 141 -0.01 5.44 8.60
C ALA A 141 0.58 6.43 7.58
N ALA A 142 0.94 5.96 6.38
CA ALA A 142 1.41 6.82 5.30
C ALA A 142 0.31 7.78 4.81
N VAL A 143 -0.92 7.30 4.62
CA VAL A 143 -2.00 8.08 3.99
C VAL A 143 -2.71 9.03 4.95
N VAL A 144 -2.87 8.64 6.22
CA VAL A 144 -3.71 9.37 7.19
C VAL A 144 -2.88 9.94 8.34
N LEU A 145 -2.07 9.11 8.99
CA LEU A 145 -1.34 9.55 10.18
C LEU A 145 -0.26 10.57 9.83
N SER A 146 0.56 10.30 8.82
CA SER A 146 1.64 11.20 8.40
C SER A 146 1.14 12.62 8.07
N PRO A 147 0.11 12.83 7.22
CA PRO A 147 -0.39 14.18 6.96
C PRO A 147 -1.10 14.81 8.18
N ALA A 148 -1.73 14.02 9.04
CA ALA A 148 -2.31 14.53 10.29
C ALA A 148 -1.23 15.04 11.26
N VAL A 149 -0.14 14.28 11.44
CA VAL A 149 1.01 14.69 12.27
C VAL A 149 1.72 15.89 11.65
N GLN A 150 1.84 15.95 10.33
CA GLN A 150 2.41 17.12 9.66
C GLN A 150 1.58 18.37 9.95
N ARG A 151 0.25 18.28 9.92
CA ARG A 151 -0.62 19.43 10.07
C ARG A 151 -0.82 19.89 11.51
N TYR A 152 -0.90 18.94 12.44
CA TYR A 152 -1.34 19.18 13.82
C TYR A 152 -0.28 18.85 14.88
N GLY A 153 0.88 18.37 14.47
CA GLY A 153 1.91 17.86 15.38
C GLY A 153 1.57 16.49 15.95
N LEU A 154 2.56 15.87 16.61
CA LEU A 154 2.37 14.57 17.25
C LEU A 154 1.77 14.76 18.66
N SER A 155 0.54 14.28 18.85
CA SER A 155 -0.11 14.21 20.16
C SER A 155 -1.02 12.99 20.27
N ALA A 156 -1.35 12.57 21.48
CA ALA A 156 -2.30 11.46 21.71
C ALA A 156 -3.68 11.72 21.08
N ALA A 157 -4.14 12.98 21.11
CA ALA A 157 -5.42 13.38 20.49
C ALA A 157 -5.37 13.26 18.96
N VAL A 158 -4.27 13.70 18.33
CA VAL A 158 -4.08 13.55 16.88
C VAL A 158 -3.99 12.08 16.49
N LEU A 159 -3.26 11.26 17.27
CA LEU A 159 -3.17 9.82 17.04
C LEU A 159 -4.54 9.14 17.14
N GLY A 160 -5.32 9.46 18.17
CA GLY A 160 -6.67 8.92 18.35
C GLY A 160 -7.62 9.31 17.22
N SER A 161 -7.66 10.59 16.85
CA SER A 161 -8.49 11.08 15.74
C SER A 161 -8.06 10.47 14.41
N ALA A 162 -6.76 10.42 14.12
CA ALA A 162 -6.24 9.81 12.90
C ALA A 162 -6.54 8.31 12.83
N ALA A 163 -6.50 7.59 13.96
CA ALA A 163 -6.86 6.17 14.01
C ALA A 163 -8.35 5.96 13.68
N VAL A 164 -9.24 6.75 14.28
CA VAL A 164 -10.70 6.66 14.03
C VAL A 164 -11.04 7.07 12.60
N SER A 165 -10.56 8.22 12.14
CA SER A 165 -10.78 8.69 10.76
C SER A 165 -10.10 7.79 9.73
N GLY A 166 -9.01 7.13 10.11
CA GLY A 166 -8.26 6.21 9.27
C GLY A 166 -8.93 4.86 9.07
N LEU A 167 -9.96 4.48 9.84
CA LEU A 167 -10.61 3.16 9.74
C LEU A 167 -11.13 2.85 8.33
N VAL A 168 -11.63 3.87 7.60
CA VAL A 168 -12.09 3.70 6.22
C VAL A 168 -10.93 3.40 5.28
N ILE A 169 -9.83 4.15 5.41
CA ILE A 169 -8.60 3.91 4.61
C ILE A 169 -7.97 2.58 4.99
N PHE A 170 -8.00 2.20 6.26
CA PHE A 170 -7.53 0.91 6.74
C PHE A 170 -8.35 -0.23 6.15
N ALA A 171 -9.67 -0.15 6.14
CA ALA A 171 -10.53 -1.16 5.52
C ALA A 171 -10.27 -1.28 4.00
N ALA A 172 -10.06 -0.16 3.31
CA ALA A 172 -9.70 -0.17 1.89
C ALA A 172 -8.31 -0.80 1.66
N ALA A 173 -7.32 -0.45 2.48
CA ALA A 173 -5.98 -1.03 2.43
C ALA A 173 -6.00 -2.54 2.75
N LEU A 174 -6.85 -2.97 3.69
CA LEU A 174 -7.09 -4.37 4.00
C LEU A 174 -7.61 -5.12 2.78
N GLY A 175 -8.65 -4.58 2.14
CA GLY A 175 -9.20 -5.14 0.91
C GLY A 175 -8.16 -5.26 -0.20
N LEU A 176 -7.41 -4.18 -0.47
CA LEU A 176 -6.35 -4.19 -1.48
C LEU A 176 -5.23 -5.19 -1.15
N THR A 177 -4.83 -5.30 0.11
CA THR A 177 -3.81 -6.26 0.54
C THR A 177 -4.28 -7.70 0.32
N ILE A 178 -5.54 -8.00 0.65
CA ILE A 178 -6.14 -9.31 0.38
C ILE A 178 -6.20 -9.59 -1.13
N LEU A 179 -6.53 -8.60 -1.96
CA LEU A 179 -6.53 -8.77 -3.42
C LEU A 179 -5.13 -9.05 -3.95
N LEU A 180 -4.09 -8.39 -3.43
CA LEU A 180 -2.71 -8.71 -3.80
C LEU A 180 -2.32 -10.13 -3.38
N ASP A 181 -2.79 -10.61 -2.23
CA ASP A 181 -2.61 -12.02 -1.86
C ASP A 181 -3.41 -12.96 -2.79
N VAL A 182 -4.56 -12.53 -3.36
CA VAL A 182 -5.32 -13.33 -4.34
C VAL A 182 -4.51 -13.47 -5.64
N ARG A 183 -3.86 -12.39 -6.08
CA ARG A 183 -2.96 -12.39 -7.25
C ARG A 183 -1.82 -13.41 -7.09
N ASP A 184 -1.24 -13.47 -5.90
CA ASP A 184 -0.03 -14.25 -5.61
C ASP A 184 -0.36 -15.64 -5.01
N ALA A 185 -1.63 -16.03 -4.91
CA ALA A 185 -2.06 -17.22 -4.19
C ALA A 185 -1.42 -18.52 -4.71
N ALA A 186 -1.29 -18.68 -6.03
CA ALA A 186 -0.68 -19.86 -6.62
C ALA A 186 0.82 -19.97 -6.30
N GLY A 187 1.56 -18.86 -6.39
CA GLY A 187 2.98 -18.83 -6.06
C GLY A 187 3.24 -18.96 -4.57
N ASP A 188 2.41 -18.32 -3.73
CA ASP A 188 2.44 -18.46 -2.28
C ASP A 188 2.19 -19.91 -1.85
N ALA A 189 1.22 -20.60 -2.46
CA ALA A 189 0.96 -22.01 -2.20
C ALA A 189 2.16 -22.89 -2.58
N ALA A 190 2.79 -22.64 -3.74
CA ALA A 190 3.99 -23.35 -4.18
C ALA A 190 5.20 -23.11 -3.25
N ALA A 191 5.31 -21.90 -2.71
CA ALA A 191 6.35 -21.52 -1.75
C ALA A 191 6.06 -21.95 -0.29
N GLY A 192 4.90 -22.57 -0.02
CA GLY A 192 4.48 -22.97 1.33
C GLY A 192 4.07 -21.81 2.24
N ILE A 193 3.76 -20.64 1.67
CA ILE A 193 3.31 -19.45 2.40
C ILE A 193 1.81 -19.54 2.62
N ARG A 194 1.37 -19.31 3.86
CA ARG A 194 -0.03 -19.41 4.26
C ARG A 194 -0.68 -18.02 4.28
N THR A 195 -1.12 -17.53 3.13
CA THR A 195 -1.95 -16.31 3.03
C THR A 195 -3.44 -16.63 3.14
N LEU A 196 -4.29 -15.60 3.33
CA LEU A 196 -5.74 -15.81 3.43
C LEU A 196 -6.31 -16.53 2.20
N PRO A 197 -5.95 -16.17 0.95
CA PRO A 197 -6.44 -16.86 -0.24
C PRO A 197 -5.94 -18.29 -0.38
N VAL A 198 -4.75 -18.61 0.14
CA VAL A 198 -4.24 -19.99 0.20
C VAL A 198 -5.02 -20.83 1.21
N ILE A 199 -5.41 -20.26 2.35
CA ILE A 199 -6.14 -20.99 3.41
C ILE A 199 -7.63 -21.11 3.10
N LEU A 200 -8.26 -20.03 2.65
CA LEU A 200 -9.72 -19.91 2.50
C LEU A 200 -10.19 -20.03 1.04
N GLY A 201 -9.28 -19.95 0.08
CA GLY A 201 -9.56 -19.86 -1.35
C GLY A 201 -9.62 -18.42 -1.87
N GLU A 202 -9.22 -18.24 -3.13
CA GLU A 202 -9.26 -16.95 -3.83
C GLU A 202 -10.67 -16.35 -3.88
N LEU A 203 -11.66 -17.16 -4.25
CA LEU A 203 -13.03 -16.71 -4.47
C LEU A 203 -13.70 -16.19 -3.17
N PRO A 204 -13.68 -16.91 -2.03
CA PRO A 204 -14.23 -16.38 -0.78
C PRO A 204 -13.55 -15.08 -0.32
N CYS A 205 -12.22 -14.98 -0.44
CA CYS A 205 -11.50 -13.76 -0.10
C CYS A 205 -11.89 -12.58 -1.00
N ALA A 206 -11.91 -12.78 -2.32
CA ALA A 206 -12.33 -11.76 -3.27
C ALA A 206 -13.80 -11.34 -3.07
N ALA A 207 -14.69 -12.29 -2.82
CA ALA A 207 -16.10 -12.02 -2.53
C ALA A 207 -16.28 -11.21 -1.24
N ALA A 208 -15.53 -11.54 -0.18
CA ALA A 208 -15.56 -10.78 1.07
C ALA A 208 -15.12 -9.33 0.87
N VAL A 209 -14.04 -9.10 0.09
CA VAL A 209 -13.60 -7.75 -0.27
C VAL A 209 -14.65 -7.03 -1.10
N ALA A 210 -15.25 -7.69 -2.10
CA ALA A 210 -16.29 -7.09 -2.95
C ALA A 210 -17.52 -6.66 -2.14
N LEU A 211 -18.00 -7.51 -1.23
CA LEU A 211 -19.13 -7.21 -0.36
C LEU A 211 -18.82 -6.08 0.62
N ALA A 212 -17.64 -6.10 1.24
CA ALA A 212 -17.20 -5.03 2.14
C ALA A 212 -17.09 -3.69 1.39
N ALA A 213 -16.56 -3.70 0.17
CA ALA A 213 -16.42 -2.52 -0.66
C ALA A 213 -17.79 -1.99 -1.15
N ALA A 214 -18.74 -2.87 -1.47
CA ALA A 214 -20.12 -2.47 -1.79
C ALA A 214 -20.82 -1.83 -0.58
N GLY A 215 -20.65 -2.41 0.62
CA GLY A 215 -21.14 -1.81 1.87
C GLY A 215 -20.50 -0.45 2.14
N GLY A 216 -19.17 -0.34 1.97
CA GLY A 216 -18.43 0.91 2.07
C GLY A 216 -18.92 1.97 1.08
N ALA A 217 -19.21 1.57 -0.16
CA ALA A 217 -19.77 2.46 -1.17
C ALA A 217 -21.15 2.99 -0.79
N ALA A 218 -22.04 2.12 -0.31
CA ALA A 218 -23.38 2.51 0.14
C ALA A 218 -23.32 3.50 1.32
N LEU A 219 -22.44 3.25 2.29
CA LEU A 219 -22.23 4.14 3.43
C LEU A 219 -21.63 5.49 3.00
N ALA A 220 -20.62 5.48 2.13
CA ALA A 220 -20.03 6.71 1.59
C ALA A 220 -21.04 7.54 0.80
N PHE A 221 -21.87 6.89 -0.03
CA PHE A 221 -22.93 7.56 -0.79
C PHE A 221 -23.97 8.20 0.13
N LYS A 222 -24.44 7.46 1.15
CA LYS A 222 -25.38 7.98 2.17
C LYS A 222 -24.79 9.18 2.94
N GLY A 223 -23.48 9.18 3.17
CA GLY A 223 -22.75 10.30 3.80
C GLY A 223 -22.43 11.47 2.87
N GLY A 224 -22.86 11.45 1.59
CA GLY A 224 -22.53 12.50 0.62
C GLY A 224 -21.08 12.49 0.12
N HIS A 225 -20.34 11.41 0.38
CA HIS A 225 -18.95 11.22 -0.03
C HIS A 225 -18.86 10.49 -1.38
N SER A 226 -19.28 11.15 -2.45
CA SER A 226 -19.36 10.57 -3.81
C SER A 226 -18.04 9.98 -4.31
N LEU A 227 -16.90 10.63 -4.04
CA LEU A 227 -15.57 10.10 -4.42
C LEU A 227 -15.21 8.83 -3.64
N GLY A 228 -15.50 8.81 -2.33
CA GLY A 228 -15.29 7.61 -1.50
C GLY A 228 -16.18 6.45 -1.96
N ALA A 229 -17.42 6.76 -2.37
CA ALA A 229 -18.33 5.78 -2.94
C ALA A 229 -17.79 5.21 -4.26
N LEU A 230 -17.35 6.07 -5.18
CA LEU A 230 -16.76 5.65 -6.46
C LEU A 230 -15.50 4.82 -6.28
N PHE A 231 -14.60 5.22 -5.38
CA PHE A 231 -13.39 4.45 -5.07
C PHE A 231 -13.75 3.06 -4.50
N SER A 232 -14.71 3.00 -3.58
CA SER A 232 -15.17 1.73 -3.00
C SER A 232 -15.84 0.83 -4.05
N LEU A 233 -16.65 1.38 -4.95
CA LEU A 233 -17.21 0.63 -6.08
C LEU A 233 -16.12 0.11 -7.02
N ALA A 234 -15.09 0.90 -7.30
CA ALA A 234 -13.97 0.46 -8.12
C ALA A 234 -13.19 -0.70 -7.47
N VAL A 235 -12.94 -0.63 -6.15
CA VAL A 235 -12.35 -1.76 -5.39
C VAL A 235 -13.27 -2.98 -5.39
N GLY A 236 -14.59 -2.79 -5.27
CA GLY A 236 -15.56 -3.88 -5.33
C GLY A 236 -15.59 -4.57 -6.70
N ALA A 237 -15.56 -3.79 -7.78
CA ALA A 237 -15.47 -4.31 -9.14
C ALA A 237 -14.13 -5.02 -9.38
N PHE A 238 -13.02 -4.44 -8.94
CA PHE A 238 -11.71 -5.07 -8.98
C PHE A 238 -11.76 -6.45 -8.31
N ALA A 239 -12.27 -6.52 -7.08
CA ALA A 239 -12.40 -7.75 -6.30
C ALA A 239 -13.29 -8.80 -6.99
N ALA A 240 -14.48 -8.42 -7.45
CA ALA A 240 -15.46 -9.34 -8.02
C ALA A 240 -14.93 -10.14 -9.23
N PHE A 241 -14.01 -9.56 -10.00
CA PHE A 241 -13.42 -10.20 -11.19
C PHE A 241 -11.97 -10.64 -10.99
N SER A 242 -11.44 -10.62 -9.76
CA SER A 242 -10.05 -10.96 -9.43
C SER A 242 -9.68 -12.45 -9.48
N PRO A 243 -10.53 -13.41 -9.07
CA PRO A 243 -10.14 -14.83 -9.01
C PRO A 243 -9.63 -15.37 -10.36
N GLY A 244 -8.51 -16.11 -10.32
CA GLY A 244 -7.87 -16.68 -11.50
C GLY A 244 -7.28 -15.68 -12.50
N LYS A 245 -7.17 -14.38 -12.14
CA LYS A 245 -6.55 -13.37 -13.00
C LYS A 245 -5.06 -13.27 -12.73
N GLY A 246 -4.28 -13.01 -13.79
CA GLY A 246 -2.84 -12.79 -13.70
C GLY A 246 -2.46 -11.37 -13.26
N ARG A 247 -1.18 -11.17 -12.96
CA ARG A 247 -0.58 -9.92 -12.49
C ARG A 247 -0.96 -8.67 -13.30
N ALA A 248 -0.99 -8.76 -14.63
CA ALA A 248 -1.32 -7.63 -15.49
C ALA A 248 -2.73 -7.04 -15.21
N TYR A 249 -3.69 -7.88 -14.81
CA TYR A 249 -5.02 -7.44 -14.41
C TYR A 249 -4.97 -6.60 -13.12
N PHE A 250 -4.25 -7.08 -12.11
CA PHE A 250 -4.10 -6.37 -10.83
C PHE A 250 -3.41 -5.02 -11.00
N GLU A 251 -2.33 -4.98 -11.78
CA GLU A 251 -1.61 -3.74 -12.06
C GLU A 251 -2.45 -2.74 -12.87
N GLY A 252 -3.25 -3.22 -13.82
CA GLY A 252 -4.21 -2.40 -14.54
C GLY A 252 -5.25 -1.74 -13.62
N TRP A 253 -5.77 -2.49 -12.64
CA TRP A 253 -6.69 -1.95 -11.64
C TRP A 253 -6.01 -0.97 -10.68
N LEU A 254 -4.81 -1.26 -10.19
CA LEU A 254 -4.07 -0.31 -9.34
C LEU A 254 -3.76 0.98 -10.10
N ALA A 255 -3.40 0.89 -11.38
CA ALA A 255 -3.22 2.06 -12.24
C ALA A 255 -4.53 2.85 -12.41
N ALA A 256 -5.66 2.17 -12.61
CA ALA A 256 -6.98 2.82 -12.68
C ALA A 256 -7.35 3.52 -11.36
N LEU A 257 -7.07 2.90 -10.20
CA LEU A 257 -7.28 3.51 -8.88
C LEU A 257 -6.38 4.75 -8.67
N ASN A 258 -5.12 4.69 -9.13
CA ASN A 258 -4.23 5.84 -9.14
C ASN A 258 -4.78 6.99 -10.01
N LEU A 259 -5.28 6.69 -11.22
CA LEU A 259 -5.90 7.69 -12.09
C LEU A 259 -7.15 8.30 -11.47
N LEU A 260 -8.00 7.49 -10.84
CA LEU A 260 -9.19 7.96 -10.11
C LEU A 260 -8.79 8.92 -8.98
N LEU A 261 -7.75 8.58 -8.22
CA LEU A 261 -7.25 9.41 -7.13
C LEU A 261 -6.60 10.71 -7.63
N LEU A 262 -5.82 10.66 -8.71
CA LEU A 262 -5.26 11.84 -9.36
C LEU A 262 -6.34 12.76 -9.93
N GLY A 263 -7.37 12.22 -10.58
CA GLY A 263 -8.52 12.99 -11.04
C GLY A 263 -9.27 13.65 -9.88
N SER A 264 -9.43 12.92 -8.77
CA SER A 264 -10.02 13.45 -7.54
C SER A 264 -9.21 14.59 -6.94
N LEU A 265 -7.88 14.46 -6.92
CA LEU A 265 -6.96 15.51 -6.47
C LEU A 265 -7.04 16.76 -7.36
N ALA A 266 -7.04 16.59 -8.68
CA ALA A 266 -7.14 17.69 -9.63
C ALA A 266 -8.46 18.46 -9.46
N LEU A 267 -9.58 17.74 -9.34
CA LEU A 267 -10.89 18.37 -9.08
C LEU A 267 -10.91 19.11 -7.74
N LYS A 268 -10.20 18.60 -6.73
CA LYS A 268 -10.11 19.23 -5.41
C LYS A 268 -9.16 20.43 -5.37
N ALA A 269 -8.17 20.47 -6.25
CA ALA A 269 -7.22 21.59 -6.36
C ALA A 269 -7.84 22.84 -7.01
N VAL A 270 -8.89 22.66 -7.82
CA VAL A 270 -9.58 23.75 -8.54
C VAL A 270 -10.72 24.38 -7.71
N ARG A 271 -11.16 23.70 -6.64
CA ARG A 271 -12.20 24.19 -5.72
C ARG A 271 -11.57 24.88 -4.51
#